data_AF-A0A380WPD5-F1
#
_entry.id   AF-A0A380WPD5-F1
#
_cell.length_a   1.000
_cell.length_b   1.000
_cell.length_c   1.000
_cell.angle_alpha   90.00
_cell.angle_beta   90.00
_cell.angle_gamma   90.00
#
_symmetry.space_group_name_H-M   'P 1'
#
loop_
_entity.id
_entity.type
_entity.pdbx_description
1 polymer ?
#
loop_
_entity_poly.entity_id
_entity_poly.type
_entity_poly.pdbx_seq_one_letter_code
_entity_poly.pdbx_strand_id
1 'polypeptide(L)'
;MFAADVAECACGTLEALSREPSIPIVFDAELNEYHIVGAGQEKVMIYHCISCGGRAPASRRPELFMHVSLEEMERLRQVTQGLKTLDDVIHAFGPPDVDQPGGYSHTEAAGSGPRRTTWHRQMVFGAVSDTANLHVAIGLDDKVQFSFMPKARD
;
A
#
# COMPACT_ATOMS: atom_id res chain seq x y z
N MET A 1 -18.04 -2.14 9.41
CA MET A 1 -17.54 -1.78 10.75
C MET A 1 -17.11 -0.32 10.67
N PHE A 2 -17.95 0.59 11.12
CA PHE A 2 -17.63 2.02 11.08
C PHE A 2 -16.56 2.28 12.14
N ALA A 3 -15.40 2.79 11.72
CA ALA A 3 -14.44 3.33 12.67
C ALA A 3 -15.16 4.43 13.44
N ALA A 4 -15.21 4.34 14.77
CA ALA A 4 -15.65 5.46 15.59
C ALA A 4 -14.80 6.67 15.21
N ASP A 5 -15.44 7.82 14.99
CA ASP A 5 -14.75 9.06 14.63
C ASP A 5 -13.90 9.49 15.83
N VAL A 6 -12.64 9.04 15.87
CA VAL A 6 -11.70 9.40 16.92
C VAL A 6 -11.32 10.86 16.69
N ALA A 7 -11.62 11.70 17.68
CA ALA A 7 -11.29 13.12 17.64
C ALA A 7 -9.80 13.35 17.35
N GLU A 8 -9.50 14.41 16.61
CA GLU A 8 -8.12 14.80 16.34
C GLU A 8 -7.39 15.17 17.63
N CYS A 9 -6.10 14.83 17.67
CA CYS A 9 -5.22 15.11 18.79
C CYS A 9 -5.03 16.62 18.97
N ALA A 10 -5.50 17.15 20.11
CA ALA A 10 -5.32 18.56 20.49
C ALA A 10 -4.42 18.75 21.73
N CYS A 11 -3.79 17.69 22.25
CA CYS A 11 -3.00 17.77 23.49
C CYS A 11 -1.57 18.33 23.30
N GLY A 12 -1.13 18.56 22.06
CA GLY A 12 0.19 19.11 21.74
C GLY A 12 1.37 18.16 21.95
N THR A 13 1.17 16.94 22.44
CA THR A 13 2.27 16.01 22.74
C THR A 13 3.11 15.65 21.52
N LEU A 14 2.50 15.33 20.38
CA LEU A 14 3.26 14.96 19.17
C LEU A 14 4.12 16.13 18.67
N GLU A 15 3.58 17.34 18.68
CA GLU A 15 4.32 18.54 18.32
C GLU A 15 5.48 18.78 19.29
N ALA A 16 5.24 18.70 20.61
CA ALA A 16 6.27 18.88 21.61
C ALA A 16 7.40 17.84 21.47
N LEU A 17 7.05 16.57 21.30
CA LEU A 17 8.02 15.49 21.10
C LEU A 17 8.81 15.65 19.79
N SER A 18 8.16 16.16 18.73
CA SER A 18 8.83 16.38 17.44
C SER A 18 9.87 17.50 17.44
N ARG A 19 9.83 18.37 18.46
CA ARG A 19 10.78 19.47 18.64
C ARG A 19 11.95 19.12 19.55
N GLU A 20 11.90 17.98 20.22
CA GLU A 20 12.94 17.53 21.15
C GLU A 20 14.00 16.69 20.39
N PRO A 21 15.25 17.18 20.23
CA PRO A 21 16.26 16.51 19.40
C PRO A 21 16.64 15.11 19.89
N SER A 22 16.46 14.82 21.19
CA SER A 22 16.75 13.51 21.76
C SER A 22 15.65 12.47 21.52
N ILE A 23 14.49 12.89 21.02
CA ILE A 23 13.34 12.01 20.78
C ILE A 23 13.24 11.74 19.27
N PRO A 24 13.12 10.47 18.85
CA PRO A 24 13.14 10.11 17.44
C PRO A 24 11.79 10.37 16.74
N ILE A 25 11.11 11.46 17.06
CA ILE A 25 9.85 11.84 16.40
C ILE A 25 10.11 13.05 15.52
N VAL A 26 9.68 12.99 14.27
CA VAL A 26 9.80 14.10 13.31
C VAL A 26 8.45 14.38 12.68
N PHE A 27 8.20 15.66 12.38
CA PHE A 27 7.05 16.08 11.60
C PHE A 27 7.46 16.30 10.14
N ASP A 28 6.77 15.62 9.23
CA ASP A 28 6.86 15.81 7.79
C ASP A 28 5.79 16.81 7.36
N ALA A 29 6.20 18.05 7.11
CA ALA A 29 5.28 19.14 6.75
C ALA A 29 4.72 19.00 5.32
N GLU A 30 5.39 18.26 4.44
CA GLU A 30 4.91 18.04 3.07
C GLU A 30 3.72 17.10 3.10
N LEU A 31 3.85 15.98 3.81
CA LEU A 31 2.81 14.97 3.97
C LEU A 31 1.82 15.27 5.11
N ASN A 32 2.11 16.23 5.97
CA ASN A 32 1.36 16.50 7.21
C ASN A 32 1.30 15.28 8.14
N GLU A 33 2.44 14.61 8.35
CA GLU A 33 2.55 13.34 9.08
C GLU A 33 3.60 13.40 10.20
N TYR A 34 3.38 12.65 11.28
CA TYR A 34 4.41 12.40 12.29
C TYR A 34 5.03 11.03 12.07
N HIS A 35 6.35 10.93 12.22
CA HIS A 35 7.10 9.68 12.07
C HIS A 35 8.01 9.43 13.26
N ILE A 36 8.15 8.16 13.62
CA ILE A 36 9.28 7.68 14.41
C ILE A 36 10.42 7.37 13.44
N VAL A 37 11.60 7.96 13.64
CA VAL A 37 12.80 7.74 12.82
C VAL A 37 13.76 6.79 13.52
N GLY A 38 14.17 5.73 12.84
CA GLY A 38 15.21 4.84 13.34
C GLY A 38 16.60 5.17 12.80
N ALA A 39 17.60 4.36 13.14
CA ALA A 39 19.01 4.64 12.86
C ALA A 39 19.40 4.49 11.38
N GLY A 40 18.62 3.73 10.59
CA GLY A 40 18.87 3.40 9.19
C GLY A 40 17.95 4.09 8.18
N GLN A 41 17.43 5.28 8.51
CA GLN A 41 16.42 6.03 7.73
C GLN A 41 15.02 5.41 7.66
N GLU A 42 14.76 4.32 8.39
CA GLU A 42 13.41 3.80 8.56
C GLU A 42 12.50 4.85 9.23
N LYS A 43 11.30 5.02 8.66
CA LYS A 43 10.26 5.89 9.19
C LYS A 43 9.00 5.08 9.46
N VAL A 44 8.49 5.16 10.67
CA VAL A 44 7.20 4.55 11.04
C VAL A 44 6.21 5.66 11.30
N MET A 45 5.12 5.71 10.53
CA MET A 45 4.11 6.75 10.67
C MET A 45 3.27 6.58 11.94
N ILE A 46 3.00 7.70 12.62
CA ILE A 46 2.19 7.76 13.84
C ILE A 46 0.76 8.17 13.45
N TYR A 47 -0.19 7.24 13.57
CA TYR A 47 -1.61 7.51 13.28
C TYR A 47 -2.37 8.10 14.47
N HIS A 48 -1.93 7.82 15.70
CA HIS A 48 -2.60 8.25 16.94
C HIS A 48 -1.57 8.74 17.95
N CYS A 49 -1.93 9.74 18.74
CA CYS A 49 -1.09 10.26 19.80
C CYS A 49 -0.91 9.22 20.91
N ILE A 50 0.34 8.94 21.28
CA ILE A 50 0.68 8.01 22.37
C ILE A 50 0.23 8.47 23.76
N SER A 51 -0.11 9.77 23.92
CA SER A 51 -0.52 10.34 25.21
C SER A 51 -2.04 10.39 25.37
N CYS A 52 -2.76 10.98 24.42
CA CYS A 52 -4.20 11.18 24.54
C CYS A 52 -5.05 10.20 23.70
N GLY A 53 -4.43 9.39 22.83
CA GLY A 53 -5.13 8.49 21.92
C GLY A 53 -5.82 9.17 20.73
N GLY A 54 -5.84 10.51 20.66
CA GLY A 54 -6.44 11.26 19.55
C GLY A 54 -5.73 11.01 18.22
N ARG A 55 -6.47 11.13 17.11
CA ARG A 55 -5.96 10.92 15.75
C ARG A 55 -4.90 11.97 15.41
N ALA A 56 -3.79 11.57 14.79
CA ALA A 56 -2.85 12.51 14.21
C ALA A 56 -3.51 13.33 13.08
N PRO A 57 -2.95 14.49 12.68
CA PRO A 57 -3.47 15.24 11.55
C PRO A 57 -3.62 14.38 10.30
N ALA A 58 -4.62 14.70 9.46
CA ALA A 58 -4.86 13.97 8.23
C ALA A 58 -3.64 14.08 7.29
N SER A 59 -3.16 12.92 6.85
CA SER A 59 -2.08 12.83 5.87
C SER A 59 -2.51 13.36 4.51
N ARG A 60 -1.60 14.08 3.86
CA ARG A 60 -1.68 14.54 2.46
C ARG A 60 -1.14 13.52 1.47
N ARG A 61 -0.62 12.38 1.93
CA ARG A 61 -0.15 11.29 1.05
C ARG A 61 -1.17 10.87 -0.02
N PRO A 62 -2.49 10.81 0.24
CA PRO A 62 -3.47 10.52 -0.82
C PRO A 62 -3.45 11.52 -1.99
N GLU A 63 -2.97 12.75 -1.78
CA GLU A 63 -2.83 13.77 -2.83
C GLU A 63 -1.71 13.43 -3.82
N LEU A 64 -0.75 12.59 -3.43
CA LEU A 64 0.36 12.14 -4.29
C LEU A 64 -0.07 11.10 -5.34
N PHE A 65 -1.30 10.62 -5.27
CA PHE A 65 -1.81 9.57 -6.13
C PHE A 65 -3.01 10.03 -6.95
N MET A 66 -3.16 9.42 -8.12
CA MET A 66 -4.32 9.58 -8.97
C MET A 66 -5.57 9.07 -8.24
N HIS A 67 -6.72 9.68 -8.50
CA HIS A 67 -7.98 9.16 -7.98
C HIS A 67 -8.53 8.11 -8.96
N VAL A 68 -8.64 6.86 -8.52
CA VAL A 68 -9.27 5.80 -9.30
C VAL A 68 -10.77 5.82 -9.01
N SER A 69 -11.57 6.21 -10.00
CA SER A 69 -13.02 6.31 -9.84
C SER A 69 -13.65 4.92 -9.64
N LEU A 70 -14.87 4.89 -9.09
CA LEU A 70 -15.63 3.64 -8.94
C LEU A 70 -15.93 2.98 -10.29
N GLU A 71 -16.21 3.79 -11.31
CA GLU A 71 -16.44 3.31 -12.68
C GLU A 71 -15.18 2.64 -13.25
N GLU A 72 -14.02 3.26 -13.05
CA GLU A 72 -12.76 2.71 -13.54
C GLU A 72 -12.38 1.43 -12.78
N MET A 73 -12.59 1.39 -11.46
CA MET A 73 -12.44 0.17 -10.67
C MET A 73 -13.32 -0.96 -11.18
N GLU A 74 -14.56 -0.67 -11.56
CA GLU A 74 -15.49 -1.67 -12.10
C GLU A 74 -15.07 -2.13 -13.49
N ARG A 75 -14.66 -1.22 -14.38
CA ARG A 75 -14.09 -1.57 -15.69
C ARG A 75 -12.87 -2.49 -15.54
N LEU A 76 -11.96 -2.16 -14.62
CA LEU A 76 -10.77 -2.97 -14.33
C LEU A 76 -11.12 -4.36 -13.80
N ARG A 77 -12.14 -4.49 -12.95
CA ARG A 77 -12.65 -5.80 -12.52
C ARG A 77 -13.21 -6.61 -13.68
N GLN A 78 -13.99 -5.98 -14.55
CA GLN A 78 -14.60 -6.66 -15.69
C GLN A 78 -13.55 -7.21 -16.66
N VAL A 79 -12.52 -6.44 -17.01
CA VAL A 79 -11.47 -6.89 -17.93
C VAL A 79 -10.56 -7.96 -17.32
N THR A 80 -10.51 -8.10 -15.99
CA THR A 80 -9.67 -9.10 -15.30
C THR A 80 -10.41 -10.34 -14.84
N GLN A 81 -11.75 -10.32 -14.74
CA GLN A 81 -12.56 -11.39 -14.16
C GLN A 81 -12.32 -12.77 -14.81
N GLY A 82 -12.06 -12.80 -16.11
CA GLY A 82 -11.89 -14.04 -16.90
C GLY A 82 -10.47 -14.59 -16.92
N LEU A 83 -9.47 -13.81 -16.54
CA LEU A 83 -8.06 -14.18 -16.69
C LEU A 83 -7.63 -15.04 -15.49
N LYS A 84 -7.15 -16.26 -15.75
CA LYS A 84 -6.82 -17.24 -14.69
C LYS A 84 -5.35 -17.65 -14.67
N THR A 85 -4.67 -17.53 -15.79
CA THR A 85 -3.27 -17.93 -15.96
C THR A 85 -2.38 -16.76 -16.36
N LEU A 86 -1.06 -16.94 -16.28
CA LEU A 86 -0.12 -15.95 -16.82
C LEU A 86 -0.32 -15.73 -18.32
N ASP A 87 -0.54 -16.81 -19.08
CA ASP A 87 -0.72 -16.73 -20.53
C ASP A 87 -1.97 -15.92 -20.90
N ASP A 88 -3.08 -16.07 -20.16
CA ASP A 88 -4.29 -15.26 -20.36
C ASP A 88 -3.97 -13.77 -20.21
N VAL A 89 -3.19 -13.41 -19.18
CA VAL A 89 -2.82 -12.03 -18.86
C VAL A 89 -1.93 -11.44 -19.95
N ILE A 90 -0.89 -12.16 -20.37
CA ILE A 90 0.04 -11.69 -21.41
C ILE A 90 -0.68 -11.58 -22.75
N HIS A 91 -1.59 -12.51 -23.08
CA HIS A 91 -2.38 -12.43 -24.30
C HIS A 91 -3.33 -11.23 -24.29
N ALA A 92 -3.96 -10.94 -23.15
CA ALA A 92 -4.92 -9.85 -23.02
C ALA A 92 -4.26 -8.46 -22.97
N PHE A 93 -3.13 -8.31 -22.26
CA PHE A 93 -2.55 -7.00 -21.96
C PHE A 93 -1.18 -6.75 -22.59
N GLY A 94 -0.57 -7.77 -23.22
CA GLY A 94 0.78 -7.69 -23.75
C GLY A 94 1.85 -7.93 -22.68
N PRO A 95 3.12 -7.55 -22.94
CA PRO A 95 4.18 -7.67 -21.94
C PRO A 95 3.98 -6.67 -20.77
N PRO A 96 4.37 -7.01 -19.54
CA PRO A 96 4.30 -6.10 -18.41
C PRO A 96 5.37 -5.00 -18.50
N ASP A 97 5.11 -3.87 -17.87
CA ASP A 97 6.10 -2.79 -17.71
C ASP A 97 7.18 -3.17 -16.70
N VAL A 98 6.80 -3.92 -15.67
CA VAL A 98 7.70 -4.44 -14.63
C VAL A 98 7.40 -5.90 -14.38
N ASP A 99 8.44 -6.72 -14.30
CA ASP A 99 8.36 -8.15 -14.02
C ASP A 99 9.38 -8.57 -12.95
N GLN A 100 8.86 -9.07 -11.83
CA GLN A 100 9.64 -9.48 -10.67
C GLN A 100 9.44 -10.98 -10.41
N PRO A 101 10.27 -11.85 -11.00
CA PRO A 101 10.12 -13.31 -10.91
C PRO A 101 10.21 -13.87 -9.48
N GLY A 102 10.88 -13.17 -8.56
CA GLY A 102 11.01 -13.56 -7.15
C GLY A 102 10.20 -12.70 -6.17
N GLY A 103 9.25 -11.91 -6.65
CA GLY A 103 8.61 -10.77 -5.96
C GLY A 103 8.32 -10.93 -4.46
N TYR A 104 7.13 -11.41 -4.12
CA TYR A 104 6.57 -11.32 -2.76
C TYR A 104 6.52 -12.68 -2.07
N SER A 105 6.93 -12.73 -0.81
CA SER A 105 6.87 -13.93 -0.01
C SER A 105 5.76 -13.81 1.05
N HIS A 106 4.69 -14.60 0.96
CA HIS A 106 3.71 -14.69 2.04
C HIS A 106 4.10 -15.85 2.97
N THR A 107 4.30 -15.55 4.26
CA THR A 107 4.52 -16.60 5.27
C THR A 107 3.23 -16.83 6.04
N GLU A 108 2.61 -17.99 5.83
CA GLU A 108 1.44 -18.39 6.63
C GLU A 108 1.88 -18.64 8.07
N ALA A 109 1.09 -18.13 9.02
CA ALA A 109 1.32 -18.38 10.43
C ALA A 109 1.13 -19.88 10.70
N ALA A 110 2.21 -20.52 11.11
CA ALA A 110 2.19 -21.85 11.69
C ALA A 110 1.22 -21.88 12.87
N GLY A 111 0.12 -22.62 12.75
CA GLY A 111 -0.59 -23.15 13.92
C GLY A 111 0.32 -24.15 14.66
N SER A 112 0.05 -25.43 14.52
CA SER A 112 0.93 -26.52 15.02
C SER A 112 1.93 -27.06 13.99
N GLY A 113 1.95 -26.51 12.76
CA GLY A 113 2.81 -26.98 11.66
C GLY A 113 4.01 -26.06 11.37
N PRO A 114 4.90 -26.41 10.43
CA PRO A 114 6.00 -25.53 10.01
C PRO A 114 5.45 -24.30 9.26
N ARG A 115 6.10 -23.14 9.43
CA ARG A 115 5.80 -21.93 8.66
C ARG A 115 6.06 -22.21 7.18
N ARG A 116 5.09 -21.86 6.33
CA ARG A 116 5.23 -21.99 4.87
C ARG A 116 5.35 -20.61 4.25
N THR A 117 6.49 -20.34 3.64
CA THR A 117 6.72 -19.14 2.85
C THR A 117 6.46 -19.46 1.38
N THR A 118 5.47 -18.83 0.78
CA THR A 118 5.14 -18.97 -0.64
C THR A 118 5.65 -17.75 -1.39
N TRP A 119 6.45 -17.98 -2.42
CA TRP A 119 6.96 -16.95 -3.31
C TRP A 119 6.00 -16.75 -4.48
N HIS A 120 5.76 -15.50 -4.83
CA HIS A 120 4.91 -15.11 -5.94
C HIS A 120 5.70 -14.22 -6.91
N ARG A 121 5.63 -14.53 -8.20
CA ARG A 121 6.06 -13.59 -9.25
C ARG A 121 5.07 -12.44 -9.29
N GLN A 122 5.58 -11.22 -9.42
CA GLN A 122 4.73 -10.03 -9.54
C GLN A 122 4.99 -9.30 -10.84
N MET A 123 3.92 -8.88 -11.49
CA MET A 123 3.96 -8.07 -12.71
C MET A 123 3.14 -6.79 -12.52
N VAL A 124 3.53 -5.74 -13.23
CA VAL A 124 2.81 -4.47 -13.25
C VAL A 124 2.53 -4.05 -14.68
N PHE A 125 1.27 -3.68 -14.96
CA PHE A 125 0.81 -3.15 -16.24
C PHE A 125 0.18 -1.77 -16.03
N GLY A 126 0.87 -0.74 -16.49
CA GLY A 126 0.44 0.66 -16.46
C GLY A 126 -0.35 1.07 -17.70
N ALA A 127 -0.22 0.37 -18.83
CA ALA A 127 -0.95 0.72 -20.06
C ALA A 127 -2.47 0.40 -20.00
N VAL A 128 -2.92 -0.38 -19.02
CA VAL A 128 -4.33 -0.82 -18.91
C VAL A 128 -5.27 0.29 -18.43
N SER A 129 -4.74 1.31 -17.76
CA SER A 129 -5.51 2.43 -17.19
C SER A 129 -4.65 3.68 -17.07
N ASP A 130 -5.25 4.86 -17.31
CA ASP A 130 -4.57 6.14 -17.10
C ASP A 130 -4.42 6.51 -15.62
N THR A 131 -5.23 5.94 -14.73
CA THR A 131 -5.28 6.32 -13.31
C THR A 131 -4.75 5.24 -12.36
N ALA A 132 -4.67 3.98 -12.82
CA ALA A 132 -4.25 2.86 -12.00
C ALA A 132 -3.18 1.98 -12.68
N ASN A 133 -2.29 1.43 -11.88
CA ASN A 133 -1.46 0.29 -12.24
C ASN A 133 -2.21 -1.00 -11.92
N LEU A 134 -2.22 -1.92 -12.88
CA LEU A 134 -2.68 -3.28 -12.67
C LEU A 134 -1.52 -4.12 -12.14
N HIS A 135 -1.62 -4.58 -10.89
CA HIS A 135 -0.67 -5.50 -10.29
C HIS A 135 -1.20 -6.93 -10.41
N VAL A 136 -0.35 -7.83 -10.88
CA VAL A 136 -0.67 -9.24 -11.06
C VAL A 136 0.31 -10.07 -10.23
N ALA A 137 -0.20 -10.82 -9.26
CA ALA A 137 0.58 -11.80 -8.51
C ALA A 137 0.30 -13.20 -9.07
N ILE A 138 1.34 -13.95 -9.40
CA ILE A 138 1.25 -15.30 -9.96
C ILE A 138 1.70 -16.30 -8.90
N GLY A 139 0.82 -17.23 -8.55
CA GLY A 139 1.10 -18.35 -7.66
C GLY A 139 1.93 -19.45 -8.31
N LEU A 140 2.45 -20.36 -7.49
CA LEU A 140 3.17 -21.56 -7.99
C LEU A 140 2.26 -22.53 -8.76
N ASP A 141 0.95 -22.42 -8.60
CA ASP A 141 -0.07 -23.17 -9.35
C ASP A 141 -0.55 -22.42 -10.61
N ASP A 142 0.20 -21.41 -11.03
CA ASP A 142 -0.08 -20.52 -12.17
C ASP A 142 -1.38 -19.71 -12.05
N LYS A 143 -2.02 -19.71 -10.88
CA LYS A 143 -3.18 -18.85 -10.64
C LYS A 143 -2.73 -17.41 -10.46
N VAL A 144 -3.49 -16.51 -11.08
CA VAL A 144 -3.27 -15.07 -10.98
C VAL A 144 -4.22 -14.41 -9.97
N GLN A 145 -3.71 -13.39 -9.29
CA GLN A 145 -4.47 -12.47 -8.45
C GLN A 145 -4.22 -11.04 -8.90
N PHE A 146 -5.29 -10.25 -8.98
CA PHE A 146 -5.24 -8.87 -9.43
C PHE A 146 -5.43 -7.91 -8.27
N SER A 147 -4.65 -6.83 -8.27
CA SER A 147 -4.92 -5.65 -7.47
C SER A 147 -4.72 -4.39 -8.31
N PHE A 148 -5.47 -3.34 -7.98
CA PHE A 148 -5.43 -2.07 -8.71
C PHE A 148 -4.88 -1.01 -7.76
N MET A 149 -3.72 -0.45 -8.11
CA MET A 149 -3.05 0.58 -7.32
C MET A 149 -3.12 1.90 -8.06
N PRO A 150 -3.54 3.01 -7.42
CA PRO A 150 -3.44 4.33 -8.02
C PRO A 150 -2.03 4.63 -8.54
N LYS A 151 -1.92 5.26 -9.71
CA LYS A 151 -0.64 5.80 -10.19
C LYS A 151 -0.21 6.98 -9.33
N ALA A 152 1.10 7.19 -9.21
CA ALA A 152 1.62 8.45 -8.69
C ALA A 152 1.18 9.59 -9.61
N ARG A 153 0.97 10.78 -9.04
CA ARG A 153 0.86 12.00 -9.84
C ARG A 153 2.26 12.47 -10.20
N ASP A 154 2.48 12.77 -11.48
CA ASP A 154 3.70 13.39 -11.98
C ASP A 154 3.79 14.88 -11.59
#